data_AF-A0AAD9RVR9-F1
#
_entry.id   AF-A0AAD9RVR9-F1
#
_cell.length_a   1.000
_cell.length_b   1.000
_cell.length_c   1.000
_cell.angle_alpha   90.00
_cell.angle_beta   90.00
_cell.angle_gamma   90.00
#
_symmetry.space_group_name_H-M   'P 1'
#
loop_
_entity.id
_entity.type
_entity.pdbx_description
1 polymer ?
#
loop_
_entity_poly.entity_id
_entity_poly.type
_entity_poly.pdbx_seq_one_letter_code
_entity_poly.pdbx_strand_id
1 'polypeptide(L)'
;MDPIKLRFYAERYEKENRTLKLQEKFSLTTQTKSLTGKFYARHDAISSFDIPDEYIKFIERHTALTPKDIYVFRPPAVNMEYGWFTKPLIPRSKDPRLQFARRNCDFIKKELHQRHLHKGLPVERFTGVPFKT
;
A
#
# COMPACT_ATOMS: atom_id res chain seq x y z
N MET A 1 -1.11 -54.19 -7.69
CA MET A 1 -1.64 -52.83 -7.93
C MET A 1 -2.33 -52.83 -9.28
N ASP A 2 -3.56 -52.32 -9.34
CA ASP A 2 -4.42 -52.39 -10.52
C ASP A 2 -3.87 -51.46 -11.63
N PRO A 3 -3.40 -51.98 -12.78
CA PRO A 3 -2.62 -51.20 -13.76
C PRO A 3 -3.41 -50.05 -14.38
N ILE A 4 -4.73 -50.20 -14.51
CA ILE A 4 -5.64 -49.19 -15.04
C ILE A 4 -5.75 -48.00 -14.09
N LYS A 5 -5.86 -48.26 -12.78
CA LYS A 5 -5.94 -47.20 -11.76
C LYS A 5 -4.65 -46.39 -11.71
N LEU A 6 -3.51 -47.07 -11.81
CA LEU A 6 -2.19 -46.43 -11.78
C LEU A 6 -2.02 -45.44 -12.94
N ARG A 7 -2.48 -45.82 -14.13
CA ARG A 7 -2.46 -44.96 -15.32
C ARG A 7 -3.35 -43.71 -15.17
N PHE A 8 -4.54 -43.88 -14.62
CA PHE A 8 -5.47 -42.78 -14.33
C PHE A 8 -4.89 -41.78 -13.33
N TYR A 9 -4.29 -42.26 -12.24
CA TYR A 9 -3.69 -41.38 -11.24
C TYR A 9 -2.46 -40.64 -11.78
N ALA A 10 -1.63 -41.28 -12.61
CA ALA A 10 -0.49 -40.63 -13.25
C ALA A 10 -0.93 -39.51 -14.19
N GLU A 11 -1.93 -39.76 -15.03
CA GLU A 11 -2.46 -38.75 -15.95
C GLU A 11 -3.07 -37.55 -15.21
N ARG A 12 -3.81 -37.82 -14.13
CA ARG A 12 -4.38 -36.78 -13.27
C ARG A 12 -3.29 -35.94 -12.61
N TYR A 13 -2.26 -36.59 -12.08
CA TYR A 13 -1.14 -35.92 -11.42
C TYR A 13 -0.36 -35.03 -12.40
N GLU A 14 -0.13 -35.49 -13.63
CA GLU A 14 0.48 -34.68 -14.68
C GLU A 14 -0.36 -33.45 -15.05
N LYS A 15 -1.68 -33.60 -15.14
CA LYS A 15 -2.61 -32.49 -15.42
C LYS A 15 -2.64 -31.46 -14.28
N GLU A 16 -2.66 -31.94 -13.05
CA GLU A 16 -2.63 -31.08 -11.86
C GLU A 16 -1.30 -30.32 -11.78
N ASN A 17 -0.13 -30.99 -11.96
CA ASN A 17 1.18 -30.33 -11.94
C ASN A 17 1.38 -29.28 -13.06
N ARG A 18 0.75 -29.45 -14.23
CA ARG A 18 0.81 -28.45 -15.32
C ARG A 18 0.08 -27.15 -14.96
N THR A 19 -0.95 -27.22 -14.12
CA THR A 19 -1.81 -26.08 -13.77
C THR A 19 -1.50 -25.50 -12.38
N LEU A 20 -0.86 -26.28 -11.51
CA LEU A 20 -0.38 -25.84 -10.20
C LEU A 20 0.81 -24.88 -10.34
N LYS A 21 0.51 -23.59 -10.40
CA LYS A 21 1.50 -22.53 -10.23
C LYS A 21 1.50 -22.08 -8.78
N LEU A 22 2.45 -22.58 -7.99
CA LEU A 22 2.68 -22.11 -6.63
C LEU A 22 3.25 -20.69 -6.68
N GLN A 23 2.49 -19.70 -6.21
CA GLN A 23 2.91 -18.30 -6.21
C GLN A 23 3.39 -17.93 -4.79
N GLU A 24 4.68 -18.10 -4.50
CA GLU A 24 5.25 -17.85 -3.17
C GLU A 24 5.46 -16.36 -2.84
N LYS A 25 5.47 -15.50 -3.85
CA LYS A 25 5.68 -14.06 -3.69
C LYS A 25 4.36 -13.30 -3.80
N PHE A 26 3.95 -12.68 -2.70
CA PHE A 26 2.85 -11.71 -2.70
C PHE A 26 3.34 -10.40 -3.34
N SER A 27 2.93 -10.13 -4.58
CA SER A 27 3.08 -8.83 -5.22
C SER A 27 1.83 -8.00 -4.94
N LEU A 28 2.01 -6.82 -4.32
CA LEU A 28 0.94 -5.84 -4.22
C LEU A 28 0.52 -5.48 -5.65
N THR A 29 -0.62 -6.00 -6.09
CA THR A 29 -1.31 -5.41 -7.22
C THR A 29 -1.77 -4.05 -6.74
N THR A 30 -1.05 -2.98 -7.09
CA THR A 30 -1.62 -1.64 -7.06
C THR A 30 -2.73 -1.65 -8.10
N GLN A 31 -3.89 -2.17 -7.72
CA GLN A 31 -5.13 -1.88 -8.41
C GLN A 31 -5.31 -0.37 -8.26
N THR A 32 -4.70 0.41 -9.14
CA THR A 32 -5.29 1.66 -9.56
C THR A 32 -6.61 1.25 -10.19
N LYS A 33 -7.65 1.14 -9.35
CA LYS A 33 -9.01 1.06 -9.85
C LYS A 33 -9.10 2.19 -10.85
N SER A 34 -9.38 1.89 -12.12
CA SER A 34 -9.83 2.91 -13.05
C SER A 34 -11.15 3.38 -12.46
N LEU A 35 -11.08 4.42 -11.63
CA LEU A 35 -12.26 5.10 -11.14
C LEU A 35 -12.89 5.65 -12.41
N THR A 36 -13.96 5.01 -12.88
CA THR A 36 -14.70 5.51 -14.03
C THR A 36 -15.06 6.95 -13.70
N GLY A 37 -14.47 7.88 -14.45
CA GLY A 37 -14.64 9.31 -14.20
C GLY A 37 -16.12 9.63 -14.14
N LYS A 38 -16.53 10.41 -13.13
CA LYS A 38 -17.94 10.80 -13.06
C LYS A 38 -18.19 11.73 -14.24
N PHE A 39 -19.27 11.53 -15.00
CA PHE A 39 -19.59 12.30 -16.22
C PHE A 39 -19.61 13.85 -16.04
N TYR A 40 -19.64 14.36 -14.81
CA TYR A 40 -19.61 15.80 -14.48
C TYR A 40 -18.49 16.19 -13.51
N ALA A 41 -17.50 15.33 -13.30
CA ALA A 41 -16.32 15.68 -12.53
C ALA A 41 -15.50 16.71 -13.32
N ARG A 42 -15.69 18.00 -13.00
CA ARG A 42 -14.90 19.09 -13.62
C ARG A 42 -13.38 18.89 -13.48
N HIS A 43 -12.95 18.14 -12.46
CA HIS A 43 -11.54 17.80 -12.23
C HIS A 43 -10.98 16.74 -13.18
N ASP A 44 -11.82 15.91 -13.80
CA ASP A 44 -11.37 14.90 -14.79
C ASP A 44 -11.04 15.55 -16.15
N ALA A 45 -11.57 16.75 -16.41
CA ALA A 45 -11.28 17.54 -17.61
C ALA A 45 -10.01 18.40 -17.48
N ILE A 46 -9.44 18.52 -16.28
CA ILE A 46 -8.23 19.30 -16.04
C ILE A 46 -7.04 18.39 -16.37
N SER A 47 -6.28 18.76 -17.40
CA SER A 47 -5.01 18.12 -17.71
C SER A 47 -4.08 18.22 -16.49
N SER A 48 -3.31 17.17 -16.21
CA SER A 48 -2.33 17.19 -15.10
C SER A 48 -1.29 18.31 -15.22
N PHE A 49 -1.17 18.92 -16.41
CA PHE A 49 -0.27 20.05 -16.69
C PHE A 49 -0.91 21.42 -16.43
N ASP A 50 -2.22 21.51 -16.34
CA ASP A 50 -2.98 22.77 -16.20
C ASP A 50 -3.53 22.98 -14.79
N ILE A 51 -2.93 22.33 -13.78
CA ILE A 51 -3.35 22.48 -12.38
C ILE A 51 -2.94 23.86 -11.89
N PRO A 52 -3.88 24.71 -11.43
CA PRO A 52 -3.52 26.02 -10.89
C PRO A 52 -2.56 25.92 -9.70
N ASP A 53 -1.51 26.75 -9.69
CA ASP A 53 -0.49 26.82 -8.63
C ASP A 53 -1.09 27.01 -7.24
N GLU A 54 -2.26 27.63 -7.14
CA GLU A 54 -2.97 27.82 -5.88
C GLU A 54 -3.30 26.48 -5.20
N TYR A 55 -3.70 25.47 -5.98
CA TYR A 55 -4.00 24.13 -5.44
C TYR A 55 -2.73 23.41 -5.01
N ILE A 56 -1.64 23.56 -5.75
CA ILE A 56 -0.34 22.98 -5.37
C ILE A 56 0.12 23.59 -4.04
N LYS A 57 0.10 24.93 -3.94
CA LYS A 57 0.41 25.64 -2.69
C LYS A 57 -0.53 25.29 -1.54
N PHE A 58 -1.81 25.02 -1.82
CA PHE A 58 -2.77 24.59 -0.81
C PHE A 58 -2.42 23.19 -0.27
N ILE A 59 -2.08 22.25 -1.16
CA ILE A 59 -1.65 20.89 -0.78
C ILE A 59 -0.33 20.94 -0.01
N GLU A 60 0.65 21.72 -0.48
CA GLU A 60 1.93 21.94 0.20
C GLU A 60 1.73 22.50 1.60
N ARG A 61 0.85 23.51 1.77
CA ARG A 61 0.51 24.04 3.09
C ARG A 61 -0.11 22.98 3.99
N HIS A 62 -1.06 22.20 3.50
CA HIS A 62 -1.75 21.20 4.30
C HIS A 62 -0.87 19.99 4.66
N THR A 63 0.17 19.71 3.87
CA THR A 63 1.13 18.62 4.14
C THR A 63 2.26 19.07 5.07
N ALA A 64 2.73 20.31 4.96
CA ALA A 64 3.85 20.83 5.74
C ALA A 64 3.44 21.44 7.09
N LEU A 65 2.24 22.01 7.20
CA LEU A 65 1.82 22.80 8.36
C LEU A 65 0.80 22.05 9.22
N THR A 66 0.87 22.28 10.53
CA THR A 66 -0.11 21.75 11.49
C THR A 66 -1.37 22.61 11.43
N PRO A 67 -2.59 22.12 11.75
CA PRO A 67 -3.80 22.94 11.79
C PRO A 67 -3.66 24.26 12.58
N LYS A 68 -2.86 24.25 13.66
CA LYS A 68 -2.52 25.44 14.43
C LYS A 68 -1.79 26.54 13.64
N ASP A 69 -0.98 26.14 12.67
CA ASP A 69 -0.19 27.06 11.85
C ASP A 69 -0.97 27.51 10.60
N ILE A 70 -1.91 26.68 10.13
CA ILE A 70 -2.77 26.97 8.97
C ILE A 70 -3.87 27.97 9.32
N TYR A 71 -4.45 27.85 10.52
CA TYR A 71 -5.64 28.57 10.90
C TYR A 71 -5.38 29.50 12.09
N VAL A 72 -5.76 30.76 11.96
CA VAL A 72 -5.60 31.80 13.01
C VAL A 72 -6.67 31.66 14.11
N PHE A 73 -7.80 31.02 13.80
CA PHE A 73 -8.91 30.87 14.72
C PHE A 73 -8.77 29.65 15.63
N ARG A 74 -9.43 29.69 16.79
CA ARG A 74 -9.51 28.54 17.70
C ARG A 74 -10.38 27.45 17.09
N PRO A 75 -10.02 26.15 17.19
CA PRO A 75 -10.86 25.05 16.73
C PRO A 75 -12.32 25.21 17.21
N PRO A 76 -13.31 25.21 16.29
CA PRO A 76 -14.69 25.53 16.63
C PRO A 76 -15.41 24.41 17.40
N ALA A 77 -14.84 23.21 17.42
CA ALA A 77 -15.40 22.06 18.13
C ALA A 77 -14.29 21.27 18.87
N VAL A 78 -14.66 20.63 19.99
CA VAL A 78 -13.73 19.90 20.87
C VAL A 78 -13.04 18.73 20.15
N ASN A 79 -13.72 18.08 19.20
CA ASN A 79 -13.13 17.03 18.39
C ASN A 79 -12.05 17.55 17.41
N MET A 80 -12.08 18.84 17.04
CA MET A 80 -11.05 19.46 16.22
C MET A 80 -9.82 19.86 17.05
N GLU A 81 -9.94 19.90 18.38
CA GLU A 81 -8.81 20.20 19.28
C GLU A 81 -7.75 19.09 19.27
N TYR A 82 -8.13 17.83 19.01
CA TYR A 82 -7.20 16.69 18.98
C TYR A 82 -6.04 16.89 17.99
N GLY A 83 -6.30 17.48 16.82
CA GLY A 83 -5.29 17.81 15.81
C GLY A 83 -4.56 19.13 16.05
N TRP A 84 -5.01 19.93 17.03
CA TRP A 84 -4.45 21.24 17.37
C TRP A 84 -3.37 21.18 18.46
N PHE A 85 -3.38 20.12 19.27
CA PHE A 85 -2.40 19.90 20.33
C PHE A 85 -1.12 19.28 19.76
N THR A 86 -0.07 20.09 19.60
CA THR A 86 1.27 19.61 19.24
C THR A 86 1.98 18.87 20.39
N LYS A 87 1.55 19.13 21.63
CA LYS A 87 2.01 18.44 22.83
C LYS A 87 0.94 17.44 23.26
N PRO A 88 1.31 16.18 23.54
CA PRO A 88 0.35 15.21 24.06
C PRO A 88 -0.16 15.67 25.43
N LEU A 89 -1.46 15.50 25.68
CA LEU A 89 -2.10 15.80 26.98
C LEU A 89 -1.45 15.04 28.14
N ILE A 90 -0.98 13.81 27.85
CA ILE A 90 -0.22 12.99 28.78
C ILE A 90 1.25 13.06 28.33
N PRO A 91 2.18 13.50 29.19
CA PRO A 91 3.60 13.50 28.85
C PRO A 91 4.04 12.07 28.53
N ARG A 92 4.69 11.89 27.37
CA ARG A 92 5.28 10.60 27.03
C ARG A 92 6.38 10.29 28.05
N SER A 93 6.26 9.13 28.71
CA SER A 93 7.32 8.65 29.58
C SER A 93 8.60 8.42 28.76
N LYS A 94 9.73 8.89 29.29
CA LYS A 94 11.07 8.60 28.76
C LYS A 94 11.65 7.32 29.35
N ASP A 95 10.90 6.63 30.21
CA ASP A 95 11.36 5.38 30.81
C ASP A 95 11.47 4.30 29.72
N PRO A 96 12.67 3.77 29.42
CA PRO A 96 12.85 2.73 28.42
C PRO A 96 12.12 1.43 28.79
N ARG A 97 11.75 1.22 30.06
CA ARG A 97 10.95 0.07 30.50
C ARG A 97 9.49 0.15 30.07
N LEU A 98 9.00 1.36 29.77
CA LEU A 98 7.62 1.60 29.34
C LEU A 98 7.55 1.96 27.85
N GLN A 99 8.68 2.29 27.23
CA GLN A 99 8.77 2.71 25.83
C GLN A 99 9.26 1.58 24.92
N PHE A 100 8.36 0.68 24.53
CA PHE A 100 8.64 -0.37 23.54
C PHE A 100 8.34 0.11 22.12
N ALA A 101 9.18 1.00 21.59
CA ALA A 101 9.09 1.37 20.18
C ALA A 101 9.41 0.13 19.31
N ARG A 102 8.39 -0.47 18.70
CA ARG A 102 8.59 -1.52 17.69
C ARG A 102 9.30 -0.90 16.49
N ARG A 103 10.64 -1.01 16.48
CA ARG A 103 11.48 -0.40 15.44
C ARG A 103 11.22 -0.99 14.07
N ASN A 104 10.80 -2.26 13.99
CA ASN A 104 10.42 -2.93 12.76
C ASN A 104 9.39 -4.02 13.07
N CYS A 105 8.41 -4.21 12.18
CA CYS A 105 7.60 -5.42 12.16
C CYS A 105 8.46 -6.58 11.63
N ASP A 106 8.32 -7.79 12.17
CA ASP A 106 9.11 -8.95 11.72
C ASP A 106 8.91 -9.25 10.23
N PHE A 107 7.72 -8.91 9.71
CA PHE A 107 7.42 -8.90 8.28
C PHE A 107 8.39 -8.00 7.49
N ILE A 108 8.58 -6.75 7.93
CA ILE A 108 9.46 -5.77 7.25
C ILE A 108 10.92 -6.21 7.32
N LYS A 109 11.36 -6.76 8.47
CA LYS A 109 12.73 -7.28 8.61
C LYS A 109 13.02 -8.44 7.65
N LYS A 110 12.09 -9.40 7.58
CA LYS A 110 12.20 -10.58 6.73
C LYS A 110 12.21 -10.20 5.25
N GLU A 111 11.42 -9.20 4.90
CA GLU A 111 11.28 -8.69 3.54
C GLU A 111 12.54 -7.92 3.09
N LEU A 112 13.09 -7.04 3.94
CA LEU A 112 14.36 -6.37 3.68
C LEU A 112 15.52 -7.36 3.54
N HIS A 113 15.55 -8.42 4.36
CA HIS A 113 16.55 -9.48 4.28
C HIS A 113 16.45 -10.24 2.95
N GLN A 114 15.24 -10.62 2.51
CA GLN A 114 15.04 -11.26 1.21
C GLN A 114 15.43 -10.33 0.04
N ARG A 115 15.07 -9.04 0.08
CA ARG A 115 15.49 -8.07 -0.94
C ARG A 115 17.01 -7.93 -1.04
N HIS A 116 17.70 -8.01 0.09
CA HIS A 116 19.17 -8.00 0.12
C HIS A 116 19.76 -9.26 -0.49
N LEU A 117 19.23 -10.44 -0.17
CA LEU A 117 19.69 -11.73 -0.72
C LEU A 117 19.43 -11.85 -2.23
N HIS A 118 18.37 -11.22 -2.75
CA HIS A 118 17.98 -11.30 -4.15
C HIS A 118 18.51 -10.15 -5.03
N LYS A 119 19.45 -9.35 -4.53
CA LYS A 119 20.05 -8.24 -5.28
C LYS A 119 20.90 -8.79 -6.46
N GLY A 120 20.49 -8.51 -7.70
CA GLY A 120 21.23 -8.90 -8.92
C GLY A 120 20.63 -10.06 -9.72
N LEU A 121 19.51 -10.64 -9.30
CA LEU A 121 18.77 -11.63 -10.10
C LEU A 121 17.86 -10.90 -11.12
N PRO A 122 17.84 -11.29 -12.39
CA PRO A 122 16.96 -10.68 -13.39
C PRO A 122 15.49 -10.91 -13.03
N VAL A 123 14.77 -9.81 -12.81
CA VAL A 123 13.35 -9.81 -12.43
C VAL A 123 12.51 -9.83 -13.70
N GLU A 124 12.11 -11.02 -14.16
CA GLU A 124 11.09 -11.09 -15.20
C GLU A 124 9.73 -10.72 -14.60
N ARG A 125 9.20 -9.58 -15.06
CA ARG A 125 7.87 -9.11 -14.70
C ARG A 125 6.85 -9.90 -15.51
N PHE A 126 5.78 -10.35 -14.86
CA PHE A 126 4.64 -10.92 -15.55
C PHE A 126 3.91 -9.83 -16.34
N THR A 127 3.92 -9.95 -17.67
CA THR A 127 3.25 -9.03 -18.62
C THR A 127 1.86 -9.53 -19.05
N GLY A 128 1.39 -10.64 -18.48
CA GLY A 128 0.09 -11.21 -18.83
C GLY A 128 -1.06 -10.41 -18.22
N VAL A 129 -2.05 -10.04 -19.04
CA VAL A 129 -3.33 -9.54 -18.55
C VAL A 129 -4.05 -10.72 -17.87
N PRO A 130 -4.38 -10.63 -16.56
CA PRO A 130 -4.84 -11.78 -15.78
C PRO A 130 -6.27 -12.23 -16.11
N PHE A 131 -7.01 -11.45 -16.91
CA PHE A 131 -8.35 -11.81 -17.36
C PHE A 131 -8.50 -11.45 -18.84
N LYS A 132 -8.65 -12.47 -19.69
CA LYS A 132 -9.27 -12.29 -21.01
C LYS A 132 -10.78 -12.25 -20.78
N THR A 133 -11.43 -11.18 -21.25
CA THR A 133 -12.87 -11.16 -21.55
C THR A 133 -13.19 -12.13 -22.68
#